data_AF-A0A1M5DPV8-F1
#
_entry.id   AF-A0A1M5DPV8-F1
#
_cell.length_a   1.000
_cell.length_b   1.000
_cell.length_c   1.000
_cell.angle_alpha   90.00
_cell.angle_beta   90.00
_cell.angle_gamma   90.00
#
_symmetry.space_group_name_H-M   'P 1'
#
loop_
_entity.id
_entity.type
_entity.pdbx_description
1 polymer ?
#
loop_
_entity_poly.entity_id
_entity_poly.type
_entity_poly.pdbx_seq_one_letter_code
_entity_poly.pdbx_strand_id
1 'polypeptide(L)'
;MIKVLKLQKAVMAIVLGIIALIAYKVMSVNDMESSIYMLELSGLLFVLGALLFLYPIFFAKKDKEGNVELDPEQQEEGTAEQ
;
A
#
# COMPACT_ATOMS: atom_id res chain seq x y z
N MET A 1 -13.13 7.82 8.68
CA MET A 1 -13.24 6.59 7.85
C MET A 1 -12.46 6.63 6.53
N ILE A 2 -12.18 7.81 5.94
CA ILE A 2 -11.47 7.96 4.64
C ILE A 2 -9.99 7.53 4.65
N LYS A 3 -9.32 7.51 5.82
CA LYS A 3 -7.88 7.21 5.94
C LYS A 3 -7.57 5.70 5.94
N VAL A 4 -8.43 4.88 6.55
CA VAL A 4 -8.31 3.41 6.54
C VAL A 4 -8.34 2.86 5.11
N LEU A 5 -9.10 3.52 4.23
CA LEU A 5 -9.18 3.22 2.81
C LEU A 5 -7.83 3.37 2.07
N LYS A 6 -6.91 4.23 2.52
CA LYS A 6 -5.60 4.42 1.85
C LYS A 6 -4.66 3.24 2.12
N LEU A 7 -4.58 2.79 3.37
CA LEU A 7 -3.77 1.63 3.73
C LEU A 7 -4.38 0.33 3.19
N GLN A 8 -5.72 0.19 3.26
CA GLN A 8 -6.41 -0.96 2.67
C GLN A 8 -6.16 -1.08 1.16
N LYS A 9 -6.11 0.03 0.42
CA LYS A 9 -5.76 0.03 -1.01
C LYS A 9 -4.34 -0.45 -1.26
N ALA A 10 -3.37 -0.02 -0.44
CA ALA A 10 -1.99 -0.48 -0.53
C ALA A 10 -1.89 -2.00 -0.28
N VAL A 11 -2.57 -2.50 0.76
CA VAL A 11 -2.64 -3.94 1.07
C VAL A 11 -3.32 -4.71 -0.07
N MET A 12 -4.42 -4.20 -0.64
CA MET A 12 -5.06 -4.81 -1.80
C MET A 12 -4.12 -4.92 -3.01
N ALA A 13 -3.35 -3.87 -3.31
CA ALA A 13 -2.38 -3.89 -4.40
C ALA A 13 -1.28 -4.94 -4.18
N ILE A 14 -0.79 -5.08 -2.94
CA ILE A 14 0.20 -6.11 -2.57
C ILE A 14 -0.40 -7.51 -2.73
N VAL A 15 -1.63 -7.75 -2.26
CA VAL A 15 -2.31 -9.04 -2.40
C VAL A 15 -2.51 -9.40 -3.88
N LEU A 16 -2.94 -8.43 -4.70
CA LEU A 16 -3.04 -8.62 -6.15
C LEU A 16 -1.67 -8.92 -6.79
N GLY A 17 -0.61 -8.26 -6.33
CA GLY A 17 0.77 -8.53 -6.75
C GLY A 17 1.19 -9.97 -6.47
N ILE A 18 0.84 -10.52 -5.30
CA ILE A 18 1.09 -11.92 -4.93
C ILE A 18 0.32 -12.87 -5.84
N ILE A 19 -0.96 -12.60 -6.10
CA ILE A 19 -1.79 -13.43 -6.99
C ILE A 19 -1.21 -13.42 -8.41
N ALA A 20 -0.81 -12.26 -8.93
CA ALA A 20 -0.16 -12.15 -10.23
C ALA A 20 1.17 -12.91 -10.29
N LEU A 21 1.95 -12.90 -9.20
CA LEU A 21 3.21 -13.66 -9.10
C LEU A 21 2.96 -15.18 -9.13
N ILE A 22 1.91 -15.64 -8.46
CA ILE A 22 1.50 -17.05 -8.51
C ILE A 22 1.07 -17.42 -9.93
N ALA A 23 0.28 -16.57 -10.59
CA ALA A 23 -0.12 -16.79 -11.98
C ALA A 23 1.08 -16.84 -12.92
N TYR A 24 2.06 -15.93 -12.77
CA TYR A 24 3.34 -15.99 -13.47
C TYR A 24 4.04 -17.33 -13.27
N LYS A 25 4.16 -17.79 -12.02
CA LYS A 25 4.86 -19.05 -11.70
C LYS A 25 4.17 -20.23 -12.39
N VAL A 26 2.84 -20.28 -12.38
CA VAL A 26 2.08 -21.32 -13.08
C VAL A 26 2.29 -21.23 -14.60
N MET A 27 2.21 -20.05 -15.20
CA MET A 27 2.42 -19.86 -16.65
C MET A 27 3.86 -20.18 -17.08
N SER A 28 4.84 -19.81 -16.26
CA SER A 28 6.26 -20.06 -16.53
C SER A 28 6.59 -21.55 -16.51
N VAL A 29 5.96 -22.34 -15.64
CA VAL A 29 6.14 -23.81 -15.62
C VAL A 29 5.51 -24.48 -16.86
N ASN A 30 4.58 -23.81 -17.53
CA ASN A 30 3.96 -24.28 -18.77
C ASN A 30 4.65 -23.71 -20.03
N ASP A 31 5.86 -23.15 -19.92
CA ASP A 31 6.63 -22.54 -21.04
C ASP A 31 5.84 -21.50 -21.86
N MET A 32 4.91 -20.79 -21.22
CA MET A 32 4.17 -19.71 -21.88
C MET A 32 5.05 -18.46 -21.99
N GLU A 33 5.39 -18.03 -23.20
CA GLU A 33 6.15 -16.79 -23.45
C GLU A 33 5.49 -15.56 -22.81
N SER A 34 4.16 -15.55 -22.71
CA SER A 34 3.39 -14.47 -22.08
C SER A 34 3.60 -14.35 -20.57
N SER A 35 4.29 -15.31 -19.93
CA SER A 35 4.55 -15.29 -18.50
C SER A 35 5.34 -14.05 -18.06
N ILE A 36 6.27 -13.56 -18.89
CA ILE A 36 7.06 -12.36 -18.61
C ILE A 36 6.17 -11.13 -18.34
N TYR A 37 5.13 -10.91 -19.13
CA TYR A 37 4.21 -9.79 -18.91
C TYR A 37 3.48 -9.87 -17.56
N MET A 38 3.20 -11.10 -17.11
CA MET A 38 2.56 -11.34 -15.82
C MET A 38 3.51 -11.06 -14.64
N LEU A 39 4.81 -11.34 -14.83
CA LEU A 39 5.86 -10.98 -13.87
C LEU A 39 6.04 -9.46 -13.79
N GLU A 40 6.09 -8.78 -14.94
CA GLU A 40 6.18 -7.31 -14.99
C GLU A 40 4.98 -6.65 -14.29
N LEU A 41 3.76 -7.14 -14.54
CA LEU A 41 2.55 -6.66 -13.89
C LEU A 41 2.60 -6.87 -12.37
N SER A 42 3.05 -8.04 -11.91
CA SER A 42 3.23 -8.32 -10.48
C SER A 42 4.24 -7.36 -9.85
N GLY A 43 5.39 -7.14 -10.50
CA GLY A 43 6.40 -6.18 -10.04
C GLY A 43 5.84 -4.77 -9.91
N LEU A 44 5.08 -4.30 -10.91
CA LEU A 44 4.46 -2.98 -10.90
C LEU A 44 3.45 -2.84 -9.75
N LEU A 45 2.62 -3.86 -9.51
CA LEU A 45 1.67 -3.89 -8.39
C LEU A 45 2.38 -3.83 -7.03
N PHE A 46 3.51 -4.52 -6.87
CA PHE A 46 4.30 -4.45 -5.65
C PHE A 46 4.95 -3.09 -5.44
N VAL A 47 5.51 -2.48 -6.49
CA VAL A 47 6.11 -1.13 -6.39
C VAL A 47 5.04 -0.10 -6.02
N LEU A 48 3.88 -0.11 -6.68
CA LEU A 48 2.78 0.79 -6.36
C LEU A 48 2.22 0.53 -4.96
N GLY A 49 2.03 -0.74 -4.58
CA GLY A 49 1.59 -1.13 -3.25
C GLY A 49 2.55 -0.66 -2.17
N ALA A 50 3.86 -0.84 -2.37
CA ALA A 50 4.89 -0.38 -1.45
C ALA A 50 4.91 1.15 -1.33
N LEU A 51 4.83 1.89 -2.43
CA LEU A 51 4.77 3.36 -2.40
C LEU A 51 3.55 3.86 -1.63
N LEU A 52 2.38 3.29 -1.89
CA LEU A 52 1.13 3.64 -1.19
C LEU A 52 1.18 3.26 0.30
N PHE A 53 1.88 2.18 0.65
CA PHE A 53 2.10 1.76 2.03
C PHE A 53 3.09 2.67 2.76
N LEU A 54 4.18 3.07 2.10
CA LEU A 54 5.21 3.94 2.66
C LEU A 54 4.72 5.38 2.82
N TYR A 55 3.90 5.90 1.91
CA TYR A 55 3.41 7.28 1.93
C TYR A 55 2.86 7.73 3.30
N PRO A 56 1.89 7.03 3.92
CA PRO A 56 1.39 7.42 5.24
C PRO A 56 2.43 7.24 6.36
N ILE A 57 3.37 6.31 6.23
CA ILE A 57 4.42 6.07 7.24
C ILE A 57 5.41 7.23 7.26
N PHE A 58 5.82 7.72 6.09
CA PHE A 58 6.75 8.86 5.98
C PHE A 58 6.10 10.20 6.34
N PHE A 59 4.81 10.36 6.08
CA PHE A 59 4.06 11.58 6.37
C PHE A 59 3.31 11.57 7.72
N ALA A 60 3.42 10.49 8.50
CA ALA A 60 2.89 10.48 9.85
C ALA A 60 3.66 11.50 10.71
N LYS A 61 2.94 12.52 11.21
CA LYS A 61 3.52 13.49 12.15
C LYS A 61 3.96 12.75 13.42
N LYS A 62 5.07 13.21 13.99
CA LYS A 62 5.44 12.83 15.35
C LYS A 62 4.63 13.70 16.33
N ASP A 63 3.99 13.06 17.29
CA ASP A 63 3.40 13.72 18.45
C ASP A 63 4.50 14.31 19.35
N LYS A 64 4.14 15.19 20.27
CA LYS A 64 5.02 15.88 21.22
C LYS A 64 5.82 14.92 22.12
N GLU A 65 5.38 13.67 22.25
CA GLU A 65 6.07 12.60 22.98
C GLU A 65 6.97 11.71 22.10
N GLY A 66 7.11 12.02 20.80
CA GLY A 66 7.98 11.29 19.87
C GLY A 66 7.35 10.03 19.27
N ASN A 67 6.09 9.74 19.60
CA ASN A 67 5.31 8.67 19.00
C ASN A 67 4.81 9.08 17.61
N VAL A 68 4.83 8.14 16.67
CA VAL A 68 4.35 8.37 15.30
C VAL A 68 2.83 8.26 15.32
N GLU A 69 2.13 9.39 15.18
CA GLU A 69 0.67 9.41 15.12
C GLU A 69 0.20 8.98 13.73
N LEU A 70 -0.50 7.85 13.68
CA LEU A 70 -1.09 7.32 12.46
C LEU A 70 -2.32 8.13 11.98
N ASP A 71 -2.76 9.15 12.75
CA ASP A 71 -3.88 10.03 12.40
C ASP A 71 -3.63 11.53 12.69
N PRO A 72 -2.87 12.24 11.84
CA PRO A 72 -2.43 13.62 12.10
C PRO A 72 -3.51 14.71 11.92
N GLU A 73 -4.78 14.38 11.63
CA GLU A 73 -5.86 15.38 11.43
C GLU A 73 -6.95 15.33 12.52
N GLN A 74 -6.81 14.49 13.55
CA GLN A 74 -7.80 14.45 14.64
C GLN A 74 -7.70 15.64 15.62
N GLN A 75 -6.88 16.66 15.30
CA GLN A 75 -6.71 17.88 16.11
C GLN A 75 -7.22 19.16 15.41
N GLU A 76 -8.33 19.11 14.66
CA GLU A 76 -9.05 20.35 14.31
C GLU A 76 -10.41 20.52 15.00
N GLU A 77 -10.83 19.62 15.90
CA GLU A 77 -12.13 19.75 16.60
C GLU A 77 -12.02 19.87 18.14
N GLY A 78 -10.86 20.32 18.66
CA GLY A 78 -10.63 20.44 20.11
C GLY A 78 -10.31 21.83 20.68
N THR A 79 -10.07 22.85 19.84
CA THR A 79 -9.57 24.16 20.35
C THR A 79 -10.20 25.37 19.67
N ALA A 80 -11.41 25.22 19.14
CA ALA A 80 -12.21 26.35 18.70
C ALA A 80 -13.63 26.14 19.21
N GLU A 81 -13.84 26.40 20.50
CA GLU A 81 -14.96 27.20 21.04
C GLU A 81 -15.03 27.06 22.57
N GLN A 82 -14.65 28.18 23.24
CA GLN A 82 -15.00 28.64 24.59
C GLN A 82 -14.31 27.99 25.80
#